data_AF-A0A314UL57-F1
#
_entry.id   AF-A0A314UL57-F1
#
_cell.length_a   1.000
_cell.length_b   1.000
_cell.length_c   1.000
_cell.angle_alpha   90.00
_cell.angle_beta   90.00
_cell.angle_gamma   90.00
#
_symmetry.space_group_name_H-M   'P 1'
#
loop_
_entity.id
_entity.type
_entity.pdbx_description
1 polymer ?
#
loop_
_entity_poly.entity_id
_entity_poly.type
_entity_poly.pdbx_seq_one_letter_code
_entity_poly.pdbx_strand_id
1 'polypeptide(L)'
;MQFVILKLEFAIFLYKLHEAIMREDSTEFEEGVIIDEFRKGFKLGDRLLRPSMVKVSAGPGPAKPEQQVPPSEEQDASETTEEGSTETESA
;
A
#
# COMPACT_ATOMS: atom_id res chain seq x y z
N MET A 1 13.09 19.74 14.07
CA MET A 1 11.74 19.24 13.77
C MET A 1 11.78 17.73 13.83
N GLN A 2 11.00 17.10 14.72
CA GLN A 2 11.03 15.65 14.93
C GLN A 2 9.99 15.00 14.02
N PHE A 3 10.43 14.27 12.99
CA PHE A 3 9.56 13.34 12.26
C PHE A 3 9.46 12.06 13.08
N VAL A 4 8.24 11.58 13.29
CA VAL A 4 7.96 10.32 13.98
C VAL A 4 7.65 9.27 12.91
N ILE A 5 8.44 8.20 12.90
CA ILE A 5 8.20 7.02 12.06
C ILE A 5 6.99 6.28 12.62
N LEU A 6 6.00 5.99 11.78
CA LEU A 6 4.92 5.07 12.13
C LEU A 6 5.52 3.66 12.25
N LYS A 7 5.45 3.04 13.43
CA LYS A 7 5.93 1.65 13.63
C LYS A 7 4.78 0.70 13.32
N LEU A 8 5.00 -0.21 12.36
CA LEU A 8 3.92 -0.93 11.67
C LEU A 8 3.96 -2.46 11.79
N GLU A 9 4.95 -3.03 12.47
CA GLU A 9 5.14 -4.49 12.49
C GLU A 9 3.93 -5.18 13.10
N PHE A 10 3.27 -6.02 12.29
CA PHE A 10 2.05 -6.77 12.61
C PHE A 10 0.88 -5.91 13.12
N ALA A 11 0.86 -4.62 12.77
CA ALA A 11 -0.22 -3.72 13.13
C ALA A 11 -1.45 -3.94 12.24
N ILE A 12 -2.62 -3.59 12.79
CA ILE A 12 -3.88 -3.55 12.04
C ILE A 12 -3.81 -2.41 11.01
N PHE A 13 -4.24 -2.71 9.78
CA PHE A 13 -4.33 -1.72 8.72
C PHE A 13 -5.35 -0.63 9.08
N LEU A 14 -4.95 0.63 8.88
CA LEU A 14 -5.76 1.81 9.18
C LEU A 14 -5.70 2.74 7.96
N TYR A 15 -6.81 2.85 7.23
CA TYR A 15 -6.92 3.69 6.03
C TYR A 15 -6.41 5.13 6.19
N LYS A 16 -6.44 5.68 7.41
CA LYS A 16 -5.99 7.05 7.70
C LYS A 16 -4.46 7.19 7.82
N LEU A 17 -3.75 6.10 8.09
CA LEU A 17 -2.30 6.13 8.38
C LEU A 17 -1.49 5.26 7.41
N HIS A 18 -2.14 4.32 6.74
CA HIS A 18 -1.54 3.28 5.92
C HIS A 18 -2.19 3.26 4.54
N GLU A 19 -1.37 2.98 3.53
CA GLU A 19 -1.76 2.82 2.14
C GLU A 19 -1.39 1.41 1.69
N ALA A 20 -2.40 0.56 1.48
CA ALA A 20 -2.20 -0.82 1.07
C ALA A 20 -1.96 -0.88 -0.44
N ILE A 21 -0.71 -1.06 -0.83
CA ILE A 21 -0.30 -1.14 -2.24
C ILE A 21 -0.34 -2.58 -2.78
N MET A 22 -0.30 -3.57 -1.89
CA MET A 22 -0.31 -4.98 -2.24
C MET A 22 -1.08 -5.78 -1.18
N ARG A 23 -1.75 -6.85 -1.63
CA ARG A 23 -2.39 -7.83 -0.76
C ARG A 23 -1.79 -9.20 -1.02
N GLU A 24 -1.55 -9.96 0.03
CA GLU A 24 -1.03 -11.32 -0.06
C GLU A 24 -1.89 -12.26 0.80
N ASP A 25 -2.23 -13.42 0.24
CA ASP A 25 -2.95 -14.45 0.97
C ASP A 25 -1.99 -15.07 1.99
N SER A 26 -2.35 -15.00 3.27
CA SER A 26 -1.55 -15.58 4.34
C SER A 26 -2.43 -16.41 5.25
N THR A 27 -1.96 -17.61 5.60
CA THR A 27 -2.60 -18.45 6.62
C THR A 27 -2.12 -18.12 8.03
N GLU A 28 -1.03 -17.35 8.14
CA GLU A 28 -0.43 -16.94 9.40
C GLU A 28 -1.07 -15.67 9.97
N PHE A 29 -1.52 -14.76 9.09
CA PHE A 29 -2.05 -13.45 9.46
C PHE A 29 -3.49 -13.28 8.99
N GLU A 30 -4.36 -12.77 9.87
CA GLU A 30 -5.76 -12.46 9.54
C GLU A 30 -5.90 -11.33 8.50
N GLU A 31 -7.09 -11.24 7.89
CA GLU A 31 -7.39 -10.19 6.93
C GLU A 31 -7.20 -8.80 7.56
N GLY A 32 -6.47 -7.92 6.86
CA GLY A 32 -6.22 -6.56 7.32
C GLY A 32 -5.02 -6.40 8.26
N VAL A 33 -4.24 -7.46 8.49
CA VAL A 33 -2.94 -7.36 9.20
C VAL A 33 -1.85 -6.91 8.23
N ILE A 34 -0.96 -6.01 8.66
CA ILE A 34 0.20 -5.59 7.87
C ILE A 34 1.27 -6.68 7.93
N ILE A 35 1.63 -7.21 6.75
CA ILE A 35 2.67 -8.23 6.58
C ILE A 35 4.05 -7.56 6.47
N ASP A 36 4.15 -6.52 5.64
CA ASP A 36 5.43 -5.86 5.35
C ASP A 36 5.25 -4.37 5.06
N GLU A 37 6.28 -3.59 5.35
CA GLU A 37 6.33 -2.14 5.11
C GLU A 37 7.33 -1.81 4.00
N PHE A 38 6.80 -1.49 2.82
CA PHE A 38 7.62 -1.07 1.68
C PHE A 38 8.20 0.33 1.86
N ARG A 39 7.45 1.22 2.52
CA ARG A 39 7.91 2.59 2.77
C ARG A 39 7.36 3.13 4.07
N LYS A 40 8.27 3.57 4.93
CA LYS A 40 7.99 4.21 6.22
C LYS A 40 7.10 5.43 6.10
N GLY A 41 6.00 5.48 6.82
CA GLY A 41 5.16 6.66 6.96
C GLY A 41 5.72 7.60 8.02
N PHE A 42 5.34 8.89 7.94
CA PHE A 42 5.82 9.91 8.87
C PHE A 42 4.70 10.84 9.36
N LYS A 43 4.80 11.19 10.63
CA LYS A 43 4.00 12.24 11.27
C LYS A 43 4.89 13.34 11.82
N LEU A 44 4.38 14.57 11.83
CA LEU A 44 4.99 15.73 12.49
C LEU A 44 4.00 16.28 13.51
N GLY A 45 4.22 15.94 14.79
CA GLY A 45 3.19 16.11 15.81
C GLY A 45 1.96 15.27 15.46
N ASP A 46 0.79 15.92 15.42
CA ASP A 46 -0.47 15.27 15.08
C ASP A 46 -0.76 15.22 13.57
N ARG A 47 0.04 15.93 12.76
CA ARG A 47 -0.15 16.00 11.31
C ARG A 47 0.50 14.80 10.62
N LEU A 48 -0.30 14.05 9.86
CA LEU A 48 0.21 13.06 8.92
C LEU A 48 0.85 13.77 7.73
N LEU A 49 2.11 13.45 7.44
CA LEU A 49 2.81 13.98 6.28
C LEU A 49 2.75 13.02 5.11
N ARG A 50 2.89 11.73 5.40
CA ARG A 50 2.82 10.67 4.41
C ARG A 50 2.36 9.38 5.10
N PRO A 51 1.37 8.66 4.54
CA PRO A 51 1.02 7.33 5.02
C PRO A 51 2.19 6.36 4.80
N SER A 52 2.22 5.28 5.58
CA SER A 52 3.12 4.15 5.28
C SER A 52 2.56 3.36 4.10
N MET A 53 3.42 2.98 3.15
CA MET A 53 3.03 2.04 2.10
C MET A 53 3.33 0.62 2.55
N VAL A 54 2.31 -0.22 2.52
CA VAL A 54 2.32 -1.53 3.17
C VAL A 54 1.78 -2.64 2.29
N LYS A 55 2.22 -3.85 2.59
CA LYS A 55 1.58 -5.10 2.20
C LYS A 55 0.61 -5.53 3.30
N VAL A 56 -0.62 -5.84 2.94
CA VAL A 56 -1.62 -6.36 3.90
C VAL A 56 -1.99 -7.80 3.60
N SER A 57 -2.33 -8.56 4.65
CA SER A 57 -2.85 -9.91 4.51
C SER A 57 -4.31 -9.87 4.04
N ALA A 58 -4.64 -10.75 3.10
CA ALA A 58 -6.02 -11.06 2.76
C ALA A 58 -6.65 -12.10 3.71
N GLY A 59 -5.88 -12.61 4.69
CA GLY A 59 -6.34 -13.59 5.66
C GLY A 59 -6.38 -15.02 5.14
N PRO A 60 -6.44 -16.02 6.03
CA PRO A 60 -7.02 -17.30 5.69
C PRO A 60 -8.52 -17.06 5.49
N GLY A 61 -9.08 -17.49 4.36
CA GLY A 61 -10.49 -17.26 3.99
C GLY A 61 -11.54 -17.58 5.10
N PRO A 62 -12.80 -17.16 4.90
CA PRO A 62 -13.59 -16.50 5.93
C PRO A 62 -14.24 -17.42 6.96
N ALA A 63 -14.26 -16.95 8.21
CA ALA A 63 -15.43 -17.04 9.08
C ALA A 63 -15.94 -15.60 9.35
N LYS A 64 -16.89 -15.13 8.52
CA LYS A 64 -17.50 -13.78 8.47
C LYS A 64 -18.03 -13.29 9.84
N PRO A 65 -18.11 -11.96 10.11
CA PRO A 65 -19.21 -11.14 9.59
C PRO A 65 -18.86 -9.70 9.12
N GLU A 66 -19.62 -9.24 8.10
CA GLU A 66 -20.01 -7.88 7.67
C GLU A 66 -19.21 -6.59 8.04
N GLN A 67 -19.07 -5.71 7.01
CA GLN A 67 -18.69 -4.26 6.95
C GLN A 67 -17.19 -3.98 6.66
N GLN A 68 -16.76 -3.47 5.49
CA GLN A 68 -17.34 -2.47 4.58
C GLN A 68 -17.10 -2.81 3.10
N VAL A 69 -18.15 -2.63 2.30
CA VAL A 69 -18.17 -2.63 0.84
C VAL A 69 -17.19 -1.58 0.30
N PRO A 70 -16.18 -1.92 -0.53
CA PRO A 70 -15.59 -0.95 -1.42
C PRO A 70 -16.60 -0.67 -2.55
N PRO A 71 -16.85 0.58 -2.96
CA PRO A 71 -17.39 0.81 -4.28
C PRO A 71 -16.29 0.44 -5.29
N SER A 72 -16.51 -0.67 -5.97
CA SER A 72 -15.86 -0.98 -7.24
C SER A 72 -16.38 0.02 -8.27
N GLU A 73 -15.53 0.95 -8.71
CA GLU A 73 -15.61 1.57 -10.03
C GLU A 73 -14.18 1.64 -10.61
N GLU A 74 -13.91 0.66 -11.48
CA GLU A 74 -13.18 0.77 -12.75
C GLU A 74 -11.73 1.26 -12.73
N GLN A 75 -10.82 0.28 -12.69
CA GLN A 75 -9.51 0.38 -13.35
C GLN A 75 -9.66 -0.16 -14.79
N ASP A 76 -9.68 0.74 -15.77
CA ASP A 76 -9.26 0.55 -17.17
C ASP A 76 -9.16 1.97 -17.78
N ALA A 77 -8.05 2.46 -18.32
CA ALA A 77 -7.26 1.84 -19.36
C ALA A 77 -5.76 2.17 -19.28
N SER A 78 -4.99 1.13 -19.61
CA SER A 78 -3.73 1.10 -20.35
C SER A 78 -3.67 2.22 -21.43
N GLU A 79 -2.54 2.81 -21.83
CA GLU A 79 -1.44 2.15 -22.54
C GLU A 79 -0.15 2.99 -22.53
N THR A 80 0.94 2.24 -22.38
CA THR A 80 2.31 2.49 -22.79
C THR A 80 2.41 2.93 -24.27
N THR A 81 3.31 3.85 -24.59
CA THR A 81 4.04 3.77 -25.86
C THR A 81 5.52 3.98 -25.56
N GLU A 82 6.28 2.94 -25.91
CA GLU A 82 7.71 2.81 -25.77
C GLU A 82 8.48 3.75 -26.72
N GLU A 83 9.80 3.61 -26.64
CA GLU A 83 10.78 3.84 -27.70
C GLU A 83 11.52 5.18 -27.66
N GLY A 84 12.61 5.15 -26.87
CA GLY A 84 13.83 5.82 -27.28
C GLY A 84 14.40 5.17 -28.55
N SER A 85 14.96 6.00 -29.42
CA SER A 85 15.80 5.59 -30.55
C SER A 85 16.98 6.55 -30.67
N THR A 86 18.14 6.03 -30.26
CA THR A 86 19.50 6.19 -30.80
C THR A 86 20.03 7.54 -31.30
N GLU A 87 21.17 7.87 -30.70
CA GLU A 87 22.34 8.61 -31.20
C GLU A 87 22.51 8.65 -32.73
N THR A 88 22.93 9.80 -33.26
CA THR A 88 23.74 9.89 -34.48
C THR A 88 24.83 10.95 -34.34
N GLU A 89 26.06 10.46 -34.44
CA GLU A 89 27.32 11.17 -34.64
C GLU A 89 27.37 11.92 -36.00
N SER A 90 28.15 13.01 -36.01
CA SER A 90 29.09 13.42 -37.07
C SER A 90 28.59 13.79 -38.49
N ALA A 91 28.73 15.08 -38.83
CA ALA A 91 29.40 15.58 -40.05
C ALA A 91 29.76 17.07 -39.91
#